data_AF-K0YIL4-F1
#
_entry.id   AF-K0YIL4-F1
#
_cell.length_a   1.000
_cell.length_b   1.000
_cell.length_c   1.000
_cell.angle_alpha   90.00
_cell.angle_beta   90.00
_cell.angle_gamma   90.00
#
_symmetry.space_group_name_H-M   'P 1'
#
loop_
_entity.id
_entity.type
_entity.pdbx_description
1 polymer ?
#
loop_
_entity_poly.entity_id
_entity_poly.type
_entity_poly.pdbx_seq_one_letter_code
_entity_poly.pdbx_strand_id
1 'polypeptide(L)'
;MGFTLLFSAMMALGVLLLVVGFVALGCFVAATVASIVFFLRRKRRAAEGKKLGWLVAIPIALYVVSIPVLIFLAAVFLPGGFTSDYSSCVSAIASHDEDGLQRALVSSKGSLASSGENSYEGLVWEALSYNDAVCLRAVLEHAEEQGRPVDLNRPIADPDNADEEECALLIAVQSPVVSCEVLRVLLEFGADPGCSSASGSGTTPLHWVARGLWSPDSSNAHARVDYTVEVAALLVDAGARTDVPDSQGLVPRDYFERYLEGLVEDGEISAEEQSEALNRVPL
;
A
#
# COMPACT_ATOMS: atom_id res chain seq x y z
N MET A 1 -41.66 -33.41 -10.90
CA MET A 1 -42.09 -32.42 -11.90
C MET A 1 -41.74 -30.99 -11.53
N GLY A 2 -41.91 -30.52 -10.28
CA GLY A 2 -41.59 -29.13 -9.89
C GLY A 2 -40.11 -28.73 -10.02
N PHE A 3 -39.19 -29.59 -9.58
CA PHE A 3 -37.74 -29.28 -9.58
C PHE A 3 -37.13 -29.11 -10.98
N THR A 4 -37.53 -29.94 -11.95
CA THR A 4 -37.06 -29.87 -13.34
C THR A 4 -37.59 -28.63 -14.07
N LEU A 5 -38.82 -28.20 -13.76
CA LEU A 5 -39.40 -26.97 -14.32
C LEU A 5 -38.68 -25.72 -13.78
N LEU A 6 -38.33 -25.72 -12.50
CA LEU A 6 -37.60 -24.62 -11.87
C LEU A 6 -36.17 -24.49 -12.43
N PHE A 7 -35.46 -25.60 -12.59
CA PHE A 7 -34.13 -25.61 -13.20
C PHE A 7 -34.16 -25.15 -14.66
N SER A 8 -35.15 -25.60 -15.44
CA SER A 8 -35.34 -25.16 -16.82
C SER A 8 -35.65 -23.65 -16.92
N ALA A 9 -36.43 -23.11 -15.99
CA ALA A 9 -36.75 -21.68 -15.96
C ALA A 9 -35.53 -20.81 -15.60
N MET A 10 -34.71 -21.26 -14.64
CA MET A 10 -33.47 -20.58 -14.27
C MET A 10 -32.44 -20.58 -15.40
N MET A 11 -32.29 -21.71 -16.11
CA MET A 11 -31.40 -21.80 -17.28
C MET A 11 -31.87 -20.88 -18.41
N ALA A 12 -33.18 -20.83 -18.68
CA ALA A 12 -33.75 -19.93 -19.69
C ALA A 12 -33.52 -18.45 -19.34
N LEU A 13 -33.66 -18.08 -18.06
CA LEU A 13 -33.37 -16.74 -17.57
C LEU A 13 -31.87 -16.40 -17.72
N GLY A 14 -30.98 -17.33 -17.40
CA GLY A 14 -29.53 -17.15 -17.56
C GLY A 14 -29.13 -16.92 -19.01
N VAL A 15 -29.67 -17.72 -19.94
CA VAL A 15 -29.42 -17.54 -21.39
C VAL A 15 -29.96 -16.19 -21.86
N LEU A 16 -31.15 -15.79 -21.41
CA LEU A 16 -31.73 -14.50 -21.76
C LEU A 16 -30.85 -13.33 -21.31
N LEU A 17 -30.37 -13.36 -20.06
CA LEU A 17 -29.48 -12.32 -19.53
C LEU A 17 -28.14 -12.26 -20.28
N LEU A 18 -27.59 -13.41 -20.66
CA LEU A 18 -26.37 -13.50 -21.45
C LEU A 18 -26.56 -12.89 -22.85
N VAL A 19 -27.67 -13.20 -23.53
CA VAL A 19 -28.01 -12.60 -24.84
C VAL A 19 -28.16 -11.08 -24.72
N VAL A 20 -28.87 -10.60 -23.69
CA VAL A 20 -29.02 -9.16 -23.42
C VAL A 20 -27.66 -8.50 -23.19
N GLY A 21 -26.75 -9.17 -22.47
CA GLY A 21 -25.38 -8.69 -22.25
C GLY A 21 -24.57 -8.54 -23.52
N PHE A 22 -24.58 -9.54 -24.41
CA PHE A 22 -23.88 -9.46 -25.70
C PHE A 22 -24.46 -8.37 -26.60
N VAL A 23 -25.78 -8.17 -26.60
CA VAL A 23 -26.41 -7.07 -27.35
C VAL A 23 -26.00 -5.71 -26.78
N ALA A 24 -26.01 -5.55 -25.46
CA ALA A 24 -25.58 -4.30 -24.81
C ALA A 24 -24.10 -3.99 -25.09
N LEU A 25 -23.23 -5.00 -25.02
CA LEU A 25 -21.81 -4.88 -25.35
C LEU A 25 -21.61 -4.49 -26.82
N GLY A 26 -22.32 -5.13 -27.74
CA GLY A 26 -22.29 -4.80 -29.17
C GLY A 26 -22.71 -3.35 -29.45
N CYS A 27 -23.78 -2.88 -28.78
CA CYS A 27 -24.23 -1.49 -28.84
C CYS A 27 -23.18 -0.51 -28.30
N PHE A 28 -22.51 -0.84 -27.19
CA PHE A 28 -21.44 -0.03 -26.61
C PHE A 28 -20.23 0.09 -27.54
N VAL A 29 -19.79 -1.04 -28.14
CA VAL A 29 -18.69 -1.06 -29.11
C VAL A 29 -19.06 -0.23 -30.35
N ALA A 30 -20.27 -0.41 -30.89
CA ALA A 30 -20.75 0.36 -32.04
C ALA A 30 -20.81 1.86 -31.75
N ALA A 31 -21.25 2.26 -30.55
CA ALA A 31 -21.26 3.65 -30.09
C ALA A 31 -19.85 4.25 -30.03
N THR A 32 -18.89 3.46 -29.55
CA THR A 32 -17.48 3.87 -29.42
C THR A 32 -16.85 4.06 -30.79
N VAL A 33 -17.02 3.10 -31.70
CA VAL A 33 -16.54 3.22 -33.09
C VAL A 33 -17.18 4.41 -33.80
N ALA A 34 -18.50 4.59 -33.67
CA ALA A 34 -19.21 5.72 -34.28
C ALA A 34 -18.72 7.07 -33.73
N SER A 35 -18.48 7.17 -32.41
CA SER A 35 -17.94 8.38 -31.77
C SER A 35 -16.53 8.70 -32.26
N ILE A 36 -15.65 7.71 -32.35
CA ILE A 36 -14.27 7.88 -32.85
C ILE A 36 -14.29 8.31 -34.32
N VAL A 37 -15.06 7.62 -35.18
CA VAL A 37 -15.17 7.98 -36.60
C VAL A 37 -15.75 9.39 -36.77
N PHE A 38 -16.72 9.77 -35.94
CA PHE A 38 -17.28 11.11 -35.95
C PHE A 38 -16.26 12.17 -35.55
N PHE A 39 -15.47 11.89 -34.51
CA PHE A 39 -14.40 12.76 -34.03
C PHE A 39 -13.28 12.93 -35.08
N LEU A 40 -12.81 11.85 -35.70
CA LEU A 40 -11.78 11.88 -36.74
C LEU A 40 -12.25 12.59 -38.02
N ARG A 41 -13.54 12.45 -38.39
CA ARG A 41 -14.11 13.12 -39.58
C ARG A 41 -14.53 14.58 -39.32
N ARG A 42 -14.41 15.09 -38.08
CA ARG A 42 -14.87 16.42 -37.68
C ARG A 42 -14.20 17.53 -38.50
N LYS A 43 -12.89 17.45 -38.75
CA LYS A 43 -12.13 18.46 -39.54
C LYS A 43 -12.56 18.49 -41.01
N ARG A 44 -12.79 17.32 -41.62
CA ARG A 44 -13.23 17.21 -43.03
C ARG A 44 -14.65 17.75 -43.25
N ARG A 45 -15.54 17.59 -42.27
CA ARG A 45 -16.93 18.08 -42.36
C ARG A 45 -17.11 19.56 -42.07
N ALA A 46 -16.24 20.15 -41.24
CA ALA A 46 -16.23 21.60 -40.99
C ALA A 46 -15.95 22.40 -42.27
N ALA A 47 -15.09 21.87 -43.15
CA ALA A 47 -14.79 22.45 -44.47
C ALA A 47 -15.98 22.34 -45.46
N GLU A 48 -16.92 21.42 -45.25
CA GLU A 48 -18.08 21.20 -46.13
C GLU A 48 -19.36 21.95 -45.68
N GLY A 49 -19.30 22.77 -44.61
CA GLY A 49 -20.42 23.61 -44.16
C GLY A 49 -21.67 22.86 -43.66
N LYS A 50 -21.62 21.54 -43.51
CA LYS A 50 -22.76 20.71 -43.09
C LYS A 50 -23.01 20.84 -41.58
N LYS A 51 -24.19 21.34 -41.20
CA LYS A 51 -24.62 21.40 -39.78
C LYS A 51 -24.75 19.99 -39.19
N LEU A 52 -24.34 19.85 -37.92
CA LEU A 52 -24.54 18.64 -37.12
C LEU A 52 -26.05 18.35 -37.02
N GLY A 53 -26.55 17.46 -37.85
CA GLY A 53 -27.90 16.92 -37.71
C GLY A 53 -28.00 15.92 -36.55
N TRP A 54 -29.21 15.38 -36.37
CA TRP A 54 -29.60 14.36 -35.38
C TRP A 54 -28.67 13.13 -35.28
N LEU A 55 -27.79 12.90 -36.26
CA LEU A 55 -26.82 11.79 -36.30
C LEU A 55 -25.83 11.77 -35.11
N VAL A 56 -25.60 12.90 -34.43
CA VAL A 56 -24.77 12.94 -33.21
C VAL A 56 -25.49 12.38 -32.00
N ALA A 57 -26.82 12.28 -32.04
CA ALA A 57 -27.58 11.65 -30.98
C ALA A 57 -27.44 10.11 -30.99
N ILE A 58 -27.00 9.50 -32.09
CA ILE A 58 -26.94 8.04 -32.23
C ILE A 58 -25.97 7.40 -31.22
N PRO A 59 -24.69 7.82 -31.10
CA PRO A 59 -23.79 7.23 -30.12
C PRO A 59 -24.22 7.51 -28.68
N ILE A 60 -24.77 8.70 -28.41
CA ILE A 60 -25.26 9.09 -27.09
C ILE A 60 -26.42 8.18 -26.67
N ALA A 61 -27.41 7.98 -27.55
CA ALA A 61 -28.53 7.09 -27.30
C ALA A 61 -28.08 5.63 -27.06
N LEU A 62 -27.10 5.14 -27.82
CA LEU A 62 -26.53 3.81 -27.62
C LEU A 62 -25.82 3.68 -26.28
N TYR A 63 -25.07 4.70 -25.83
CA TYR A 63 -24.44 4.70 -24.51
C TYR A 63 -25.46 4.74 -23.37
N VAL A 64 -26.48 5.60 -23.48
CA VAL A 64 -27.56 5.74 -22.49
C VAL A 64 -28.30 4.42 -22.26
N VAL A 65 -28.41 3.58 -23.29
CA VAL A 65 -29.06 2.26 -23.17
C VAL A 65 -28.07 1.17 -22.76
N SER A 66 -26.87 1.13 -23.33
CA SER A 66 -25.90 0.04 -23.09
C SER A 66 -25.26 0.11 -21.70
N ILE A 67 -24.87 1.31 -21.23
CA ILE A 67 -24.13 1.46 -19.98
C ILE A 67 -24.94 0.97 -18.76
N PRO A 68 -26.21 1.37 -18.56
CA PRO A 68 -27.00 0.88 -17.42
C PRO A 68 -27.21 -0.63 -17.43
N VAL A 69 -27.42 -1.22 -18.61
CA VAL A 69 -27.58 -2.68 -18.76
C VAL A 69 -26.28 -3.40 -18.44
N LEU A 70 -25.13 -2.90 -18.90
CA LEU A 70 -23.83 -3.47 -18.58
C LEU A 70 -23.48 -3.33 -17.09
N ILE A 71 -23.79 -2.19 -16.46
CA ILE A 71 -23.62 -1.99 -15.00
C ILE A 71 -24.50 -2.97 -14.22
N PHE A 72 -25.78 -3.10 -14.60
CA PHE A 72 -26.69 -4.03 -13.95
C PHE A 72 -26.22 -5.48 -14.09
N LEU A 73 -25.82 -5.90 -15.28
CA LEU A 73 -25.30 -7.26 -15.51
C LEU A 73 -23.99 -7.48 -14.73
N ALA A 74 -23.10 -6.49 -14.67
CA ALA A 74 -21.90 -6.56 -13.84
C ALA A 74 -22.30 -6.77 -12.36
N ALA A 75 -23.23 -6.00 -11.81
CA ALA A 75 -23.67 -6.16 -10.42
C ALA A 75 -24.36 -7.51 -10.13
N VAL A 76 -25.10 -8.07 -11.09
CA VAL A 76 -25.81 -9.35 -10.94
C VAL A 76 -24.88 -10.55 -11.05
N PHE A 77 -23.93 -10.51 -12.00
CA PHE A 77 -23.03 -11.63 -12.28
C PHE A 77 -21.69 -11.53 -11.56
N LEU A 78 -21.35 -10.37 -11.02
CA LEU A 78 -20.17 -10.12 -10.17
C LEU A 78 -20.66 -9.60 -8.81
N PRO A 79 -21.19 -10.47 -7.92
CA PRO A 79 -21.56 -10.06 -6.57
C PRO A 79 -20.29 -9.74 -5.77
N GLY A 80 -20.10 -8.44 -5.52
CA GLY A 80 -18.85 -7.86 -5.02
C GLY A 80 -18.43 -6.80 -6.03
N GLY A 81 -18.56 -5.51 -5.68
CA GLY A 81 -18.17 -4.41 -6.56
C GLY A 81 -16.73 -4.60 -7.08
N PHE A 82 -16.34 -3.82 -8.09
CA PHE A 82 -15.03 -3.85 -8.74
C PHE A 82 -13.79 -3.67 -7.83
N THR A 83 -13.95 -3.68 -6.51
CA THR A 83 -12.85 -3.72 -5.54
C THR A 83 -12.39 -5.16 -5.39
N SER A 84 -11.16 -5.45 -5.81
CA SER A 84 -10.48 -6.70 -5.42
C SER A 84 -10.48 -6.85 -3.90
N ASP A 85 -10.41 -8.09 -3.39
CA ASP A 85 -10.27 -8.34 -1.94
C ASP A 85 -9.08 -7.55 -1.35
N TYR A 86 -8.01 -7.42 -2.13
CA TYR A 86 -6.86 -6.55 -1.87
C TYR A 86 -7.24 -5.07 -1.67
N SER A 87 -8.03 -4.48 -2.57
CA SER A 87 -8.44 -3.07 -2.47
C SER A 87 -9.27 -2.80 -1.20
N SER A 88 -10.04 -3.79 -0.75
CA SER A 88 -10.79 -3.69 0.50
C SER A 88 -9.85 -3.72 1.72
N CYS A 89 -8.81 -4.56 1.68
CA CYS A 89 -7.76 -4.59 2.70
C CYS A 89 -6.99 -3.27 2.77
N VAL A 90 -6.53 -2.75 1.63
CA VAL A 90 -5.85 -1.45 1.54
C VAL A 90 -6.72 -0.32 2.10
N SER A 91 -8.00 -0.28 1.73
CA SER A 91 -8.93 0.73 2.24
C SER A 91 -9.10 0.65 3.76
N ALA A 92 -9.12 -0.57 4.32
CA ALA A 92 -9.21 -0.77 5.76
C ALA A 92 -7.94 -0.30 6.48
N ILE A 93 -6.76 -0.66 5.97
CA ILE A 93 -5.45 -0.22 6.49
C ILE A 93 -5.36 1.31 6.49
N ALA A 94 -5.67 1.95 5.36
CA ALA A 94 -5.63 3.40 5.24
C ALA A 94 -6.61 4.13 6.21
N SER A 95 -7.64 3.43 6.68
CA SER A 95 -8.59 3.93 7.67
C SER A 95 -8.32 3.48 9.10
N HIS A 96 -7.25 2.72 9.34
CA HIS A 96 -6.92 2.09 10.62
C HIS A 96 -8.07 1.22 11.17
N ASP A 97 -8.85 0.57 10.28
CA ASP A 97 -10.02 -0.26 10.62
C ASP A 97 -9.62 -1.74 10.66
N GLU A 98 -9.17 -2.22 11.82
CA GLU A 98 -8.80 -3.62 12.06
C GLU A 98 -9.97 -4.57 11.75
N ASP A 99 -11.18 -4.27 12.24
CA ASP A 99 -12.38 -5.10 12.04
C ASP A 99 -12.76 -5.19 10.55
N GLY A 100 -12.60 -4.09 9.83
CA GLY A 100 -12.74 -4.03 8.37
C GLY A 100 -11.70 -4.89 7.66
N LEU A 101 -10.44 -4.78 8.08
CA LEU A 101 -9.33 -5.52 7.49
C LEU A 101 -9.50 -7.02 7.68
N GLN A 102 -9.80 -7.49 8.89
CA GLN A 102 -10.03 -8.92 9.16
C GLN A 102 -11.16 -9.49 8.30
N ARG A 103 -12.26 -8.75 8.16
CA ARG A 103 -13.37 -9.16 7.28
C ARG A 103 -12.95 -9.26 5.81
N ALA A 104 -12.14 -8.31 5.34
CA ALA A 104 -11.62 -8.30 3.97
C ALA A 104 -10.61 -9.45 3.73
N LEU A 105 -9.73 -9.72 4.69
CA LEU A 105 -8.78 -10.84 4.64
C LEU A 105 -9.52 -12.18 4.58
N VAL A 106 -10.53 -12.38 5.43
CA VAL A 106 -11.38 -13.59 5.41
C VAL A 106 -12.15 -13.71 4.09
N SER A 107 -12.66 -12.61 3.53
CA SER A 107 -13.39 -12.66 2.25
C SER A 107 -12.50 -13.05 1.07
N SER A 108 -11.20 -12.76 1.15
CA SER A 108 -10.22 -13.09 0.11
C SER A 108 -10.09 -14.59 -0.16
N LYS A 109 -10.44 -15.46 0.81
CA LYS A 109 -10.33 -16.93 0.69
C LYS A 109 -8.97 -17.40 0.16
N GLY A 110 -7.89 -16.70 0.51
CA GLY A 110 -6.54 -17.02 0.06
C GLY A 110 -6.26 -16.67 -1.41
N SER A 111 -7.03 -15.74 -2.00
CA SER A 111 -6.80 -15.21 -3.34
C SER A 111 -5.53 -14.36 -3.44
N LEU A 112 -5.06 -13.83 -2.31
CA LEU A 112 -3.87 -13.00 -2.22
C LEU A 112 -2.61 -13.81 -2.52
N ALA A 113 -1.79 -13.29 -3.44
CA ALA A 113 -0.46 -13.82 -3.69
C ALA A 113 0.46 -13.50 -2.50
N SER A 114 1.54 -14.27 -2.35
CA SER A 114 2.57 -13.95 -1.36
C SER A 114 3.35 -12.69 -1.72
N SER A 115 3.65 -12.50 -3.02
CA SER A 115 4.50 -11.44 -3.56
C SER A 115 3.92 -10.87 -4.86
N GLY A 116 4.35 -9.67 -5.23
CA GLY A 116 3.97 -8.96 -6.46
C GLY A 116 2.70 -8.10 -6.29
N GLU A 117 2.06 -7.75 -7.41
CA GLU A 117 0.85 -6.93 -7.40
C GLU A 117 -0.28 -7.61 -6.60
N ASN A 118 -0.95 -6.83 -5.75
CA ASN A 118 -2.08 -7.28 -4.93
C ASN A 118 -1.74 -8.49 -4.02
N SER A 119 -0.63 -8.40 -3.30
CA SER A 119 -0.08 -9.48 -2.48
C SER A 119 -0.04 -9.14 -0.98
N TYR A 120 0.30 -10.12 -0.14
CA TYR A 120 0.61 -9.87 1.27
C TYR A 120 1.80 -8.92 1.45
N GLU A 121 2.85 -9.02 0.63
CA GLU A 121 3.95 -8.05 0.61
C GLU A 121 3.45 -6.61 0.39
N GLY A 122 2.52 -6.42 -0.56
CA GLY A 122 1.89 -5.12 -0.80
C GLY A 122 1.06 -4.63 0.39
N LEU A 123 0.33 -5.50 1.08
CA LEU A 123 -0.41 -5.14 2.30
C LEU A 123 0.52 -4.82 3.48
N VAL A 124 1.66 -5.49 3.58
CA VAL A 124 2.70 -5.18 4.57
C VAL A 124 3.27 -3.79 4.28
N TRP A 125 3.64 -3.50 3.03
CA TRP A 125 4.10 -2.17 2.63
C TRP A 125 3.08 -1.09 3.03
N GLU A 126 1.80 -1.30 2.67
CA GLU A 126 0.72 -0.36 2.98
C GLU A 126 0.62 -0.10 4.49
N ALA A 127 0.61 -1.15 5.31
CA ALA A 127 0.53 -1.01 6.77
C ALA A 127 1.73 -0.27 7.37
N LEU A 128 2.93 -0.45 6.79
CA LEU A 128 4.13 0.29 7.18
C LEU A 128 4.06 1.75 6.79
N SER A 129 3.59 2.07 5.57
CA SER A 129 3.40 3.45 5.12
C SER A 129 2.41 4.23 5.99
N TYR A 130 1.36 3.56 6.47
CA TYR A 130 0.41 4.13 7.43
C TYR A 130 0.85 4.02 8.89
N ASN A 131 2.01 3.41 9.17
CA ASN A 131 2.56 3.21 10.51
C ASN A 131 1.58 2.51 11.47
N ASP A 132 0.81 1.54 10.96
CA ASP A 132 -0.25 0.85 11.69
C ASP A 132 0.19 -0.55 12.12
N ALA A 133 0.58 -0.67 13.39
CA ALA A 133 1.04 -1.93 13.96
C ALA A 133 -0.06 -2.99 14.08
N VAL A 134 -1.31 -2.58 14.29
CA VAL A 134 -2.45 -3.48 14.48
C VAL A 134 -2.80 -4.12 13.15
N CYS A 135 -2.93 -3.30 12.11
CA CYS A 135 -3.16 -3.79 10.76
C CYS A 135 -1.99 -4.64 10.25
N LEU A 136 -0.74 -4.22 10.49
CA LEU A 136 0.44 -4.99 10.12
C LEU A 136 0.42 -6.39 10.73
N ARG A 137 0.15 -6.49 12.05
CA ARG A 137 0.04 -7.79 12.73
C ARG A 137 -1.05 -8.65 12.12
N ALA A 138 -2.24 -8.09 11.89
CA ALA A 138 -3.35 -8.82 11.28
C ALA A 138 -3.01 -9.38 9.89
N VAL A 139 -2.29 -8.61 9.07
CA VAL A 139 -1.81 -9.07 7.75
C VAL A 139 -0.84 -10.23 7.89
N LEU A 140 0.17 -10.12 8.78
CA LEU A 140 1.21 -11.13 8.96
C LEU A 140 0.65 -12.43 9.53
N GLU A 141 -0.17 -12.36 10.58
CA GLU A 141 -0.85 -13.53 11.17
C GLU A 141 -1.70 -14.25 10.13
N HIS A 142 -2.49 -13.50 9.37
CA HIS A 142 -3.32 -14.10 8.33
C HIS A 142 -2.48 -14.74 7.20
N ALA A 143 -1.36 -14.14 6.83
CA ALA A 143 -0.43 -14.71 5.85
C ALA A 143 0.14 -16.05 6.33
N GLU A 144 0.54 -16.15 7.61
CA GLU A 144 1.00 -17.39 8.22
C GLU A 144 -0.10 -18.47 8.28
N GLU A 145 -1.33 -18.10 8.66
CA GLU A 145 -2.48 -19.01 8.68
C GLU A 145 -2.78 -19.61 7.31
N GLN A 146 -2.60 -18.83 6.24
CA GLN A 146 -2.76 -19.31 4.86
C GLN A 146 -1.55 -20.11 4.35
N GLY A 147 -0.52 -20.33 5.18
CA GLY A 147 0.71 -21.03 4.80
C GLY A 147 1.56 -20.23 3.81
N ARG A 148 1.46 -18.90 3.85
CA ARG A 148 2.12 -17.94 2.96
C ARG A 148 2.85 -16.85 3.77
N PRO A 149 3.74 -17.20 4.71
CA PRO A 149 4.45 -16.20 5.50
C PRO A 149 5.20 -15.21 4.61
N VAL A 150 5.17 -13.93 4.98
CA VAL A 150 5.94 -12.88 4.31
C VAL A 150 7.37 -12.90 4.84
N ASP A 151 8.36 -12.95 3.95
CA ASP A 151 9.76 -12.86 4.32
C ASP A 151 10.16 -11.40 4.50
N LEU A 152 10.12 -10.91 5.75
CA LEU A 152 10.42 -9.52 6.10
C LEU A 152 11.88 -9.10 5.83
N ASN A 153 12.76 -10.06 5.56
CA ASN A 153 14.19 -9.85 5.32
C ASN A 153 14.54 -9.74 3.84
N ARG A 154 13.56 -9.91 2.96
CA ARG A 154 13.71 -9.64 1.54
C ARG A 154 13.25 -8.21 1.25
N PRO A 155 13.87 -7.55 0.25
CA PRO A 155 13.36 -6.29 -0.26
C PRO A 155 11.91 -6.46 -0.71
N ILE A 156 11.03 -5.60 -0.20
CA ILE A 156 9.65 -5.46 -0.63
C ILE A 156 9.64 -4.25 -1.57
N ALA A 157 9.09 -4.42 -2.76
CA ALA A 157 8.98 -3.32 -3.73
C ALA A 157 7.84 -2.37 -3.34
N ASP A 158 8.07 -1.07 -3.52
CA ASP A 158 7.03 -0.05 -3.41
C ASP A 158 5.95 -0.34 -4.47
N PRO A 159 4.67 -0.52 -4.07
CA PRO A 159 3.58 -0.75 -5.01
C PRO A 159 3.39 0.40 -6.01
N ASP A 160 3.77 1.63 -5.66
CA ASP A 160 3.70 2.81 -6.52
C ASP A 160 5.00 3.04 -7.31
N ASN A 161 6.11 2.45 -6.89
CA ASN A 161 7.41 2.56 -7.55
C ASN A 161 8.24 1.27 -7.46
N ALA A 162 7.97 0.31 -8.33
CA ALA A 162 8.61 -1.01 -8.29
C ALA A 162 10.15 -1.02 -8.46
N ASP A 163 10.78 0.09 -8.85
CA ASP A 163 12.24 0.23 -8.89
C ASP A 163 12.83 0.58 -7.50
N GLU A 164 11.99 0.98 -6.55
CA GLU A 164 12.33 1.18 -5.15
C GLU A 164 11.89 -0.04 -4.35
N GLU A 165 12.86 -0.72 -3.75
CA GLU A 165 12.62 -1.88 -2.90
C GLU A 165 13.48 -1.78 -1.64
N GLU A 166 12.95 -2.24 -0.52
CA GLU A 166 13.66 -2.15 0.75
C GLU A 166 13.16 -3.20 1.76
N CYS A 167 13.99 -3.60 2.72
CA CYS A 167 13.54 -4.53 3.76
C CYS A 167 12.49 -3.88 4.67
N ALA A 168 11.54 -4.65 5.20
CA ALA A 168 10.39 -4.15 5.98
C ALA A 168 10.79 -3.21 7.13
N LEU A 169 11.86 -3.56 7.85
CA LEU A 169 12.35 -2.75 8.96
C LEU A 169 12.95 -1.41 8.51
N LEU A 170 13.62 -1.40 7.35
CA LEU A 170 14.15 -0.18 6.74
C LEU A 170 13.05 0.71 6.17
N ILE A 171 11.97 0.14 5.63
CA ILE A 171 10.76 0.89 5.23
C ILE A 171 10.18 1.61 6.45
N ALA A 172 10.00 0.89 7.56
CA ALA A 172 9.39 1.44 8.78
C ALA A 172 10.16 2.63 9.37
N VAL A 173 11.50 2.58 9.40
CA VAL A 173 12.33 3.65 9.99
C VAL A 173 12.61 4.82 9.04
N GLN A 174 12.34 4.67 7.75
CA GLN A 174 12.45 5.75 6.76
C GLN A 174 11.23 6.67 6.74
N SER A 175 10.12 6.23 7.36
CA SER A 175 8.96 7.07 7.58
C SER A 175 9.32 8.30 8.43
N PRO A 176 8.75 9.48 8.14
CA PRO A 176 8.93 10.65 8.98
C PRO A 176 8.44 10.43 10.42
N VAL A 177 7.46 9.53 10.63
CA VAL A 177 6.96 9.16 11.95
C VAL A 177 7.15 7.66 12.13
N VAL A 178 7.98 7.30 13.10
CA VAL A 178 8.28 5.90 13.42
C VAL A 178 7.44 5.47 14.62
N SER A 179 6.79 4.31 14.54
CA SER A 179 6.10 3.69 15.68
C SER A 179 6.96 2.57 16.26
N CYS A 180 7.30 2.67 17.55
CA CYS A 180 7.90 1.59 18.33
C CYS A 180 7.10 0.29 18.20
N GLU A 181 5.76 0.36 18.16
CA GLU A 181 4.93 -0.83 18.09
C GLU A 181 5.02 -1.52 16.73
N VAL A 182 5.12 -0.77 15.64
CA VAL A 182 5.39 -1.33 14.30
C VAL A 182 6.72 -2.07 14.29
N LEU A 183 7.77 -1.46 14.86
CA LEU A 183 9.08 -2.11 14.94
C LEU A 183 9.04 -3.37 15.81
N ARG A 184 8.33 -3.35 16.94
CA ARG A 184 8.13 -4.54 17.79
C ARG A 184 7.45 -5.67 17.01
N VAL A 185 6.36 -5.37 16.29
CA VAL A 185 5.69 -6.36 15.43
C VAL A 185 6.67 -6.94 14.42
N LEU A 186 7.39 -6.11 13.66
CA LEU A 186 8.36 -6.61 12.68
C LEU A 186 9.42 -7.54 13.30
N LEU A 187 9.98 -7.15 14.45
CA LEU A 187 10.99 -7.95 15.15
C LEU A 187 10.41 -9.26 15.71
N GLU A 188 9.18 -9.26 16.23
CA GLU A 188 8.46 -10.45 16.67
C GLU A 188 8.25 -11.46 15.53
N PHE A 189 7.97 -10.96 14.33
CA PHE A 189 7.84 -11.77 13.11
C PHE A 189 9.18 -12.07 12.41
N GLY A 190 10.31 -11.80 13.08
CA GLY A 190 11.63 -12.24 12.63
C GLY A 190 12.32 -11.32 11.61
N ALA A 191 11.94 -10.04 11.54
CA ALA A 191 12.71 -9.06 10.80
C ALA A 191 14.13 -8.90 11.40
N ASP A 192 15.13 -8.90 10.52
CA ASP A 192 16.55 -8.76 10.86
C ASP A 192 16.87 -7.29 11.17
N PRO A 193 17.24 -6.96 12.43
CA PRO A 193 17.61 -5.60 12.80
C PRO A 193 18.94 -5.15 12.20
N GLY A 194 19.73 -6.07 11.64
CA GLY A 194 20.96 -5.82 10.92
C GLY A 194 20.81 -5.70 9.40
N CYS A 195 19.59 -5.68 8.86
CA CYS A 195 19.39 -5.53 7.42
C CYS A 195 20.04 -4.24 6.88
N SER A 196 20.45 -4.27 5.62
CA SER A 196 21.11 -3.15 4.93
C SER A 196 20.31 -2.77 3.71
N SER A 197 20.34 -1.47 3.38
CA SER A 197 19.60 -0.95 2.23
C SER A 197 19.90 -1.69 0.94
N ALA A 198 18.84 -2.02 0.19
CA ALA A 198 18.92 -2.67 -1.11
C ALA A 198 19.71 -1.85 -2.15
N SER A 199 19.73 -0.52 -1.97
CA SER A 199 20.52 0.41 -2.80
C SER A 199 22.04 0.19 -2.74
N GLY A 200 22.52 -0.63 -1.80
CA GLY A 200 23.95 -0.88 -1.60
C GLY A 200 24.66 0.23 -0.82
N SER A 201 23.93 1.16 -0.21
CA SER A 201 24.50 2.24 0.60
C SER A 201 25.18 1.76 1.89
N GLY A 202 24.90 0.52 2.32
CA GLY A 202 25.37 -0.02 3.61
C GLY A 202 24.60 0.51 4.82
N THR A 203 23.59 1.36 4.60
CA THR A 203 22.78 1.95 5.67
C THR A 203 21.88 0.88 6.30
N THR A 204 21.94 0.77 7.63
CA THR A 204 21.11 -0.14 8.44
C THR A 204 19.98 0.63 9.15
N PRO A 205 18.98 -0.04 9.75
CA PRO A 205 17.95 0.62 10.54
C PRO A 205 18.51 1.57 11.61
N LEU A 206 19.59 1.17 12.31
CA LEU A 206 20.24 2.03 13.31
C LEU A 206 20.81 3.32 12.72
N HIS A 207 21.32 3.31 11.49
CA HIS A 207 21.79 4.54 10.84
C HIS A 207 20.64 5.54 10.60
N TRP A 208 19.46 5.04 10.23
CA TRP A 208 18.28 5.88 10.05
C TRP A 208 17.77 6.43 11.37
N VAL A 209 17.62 5.57 12.38
CA VAL A 209 17.19 5.98 13.72
C VAL A 209 18.13 7.02 14.32
N ALA A 210 19.44 6.83 14.17
CA ALA A 210 20.45 7.76 14.68
C ALA A 210 20.38 9.17 14.09
N ARG A 211 19.69 9.40 12.96
CA ARG A 211 19.49 10.76 12.41
C ARG A 211 18.45 11.58 13.19
N GLY A 212 17.83 10.99 14.20
CA GLY A 212 16.79 11.61 15.00
C GLY A 212 15.41 11.29 14.44
N LEU A 213 14.56 10.72 15.28
CA LEU A 213 13.19 10.35 14.92
C LEU A 213 12.19 11.47 15.24
N TRP A 214 11.11 11.50 14.47
CA TRP A 214 9.89 12.16 14.90
C TRP A 214 9.01 11.15 15.63
N SER A 215 8.48 11.55 16.79
CA SER A 215 7.51 10.76 17.56
C SER A 215 6.13 11.39 17.38
N PRO A 216 5.02 10.63 17.43
CA PRO A 216 3.67 11.21 17.48
C PRO A 216 3.50 12.24 18.61
N ASP A 217 4.24 12.08 19.70
CA ASP A 217 4.20 12.93 20.90
C ASP A 217 5.39 13.92 20.99
N SER A 218 6.11 14.16 19.90
CA SER A 218 7.32 15.00 19.87
C SER A 218 7.02 16.48 20.07
N SER A 219 6.63 16.84 21.28
CA SER A 219 6.31 18.20 21.71
C SER A 219 7.54 19.11 21.82
N ASN A 220 8.74 18.53 21.88
CA ASN A 220 10.03 19.24 21.92
C ASN A 220 11.22 18.31 21.55
N ALA A 221 12.43 18.88 21.52
CA ALA A 221 13.68 18.19 21.22
C ALA A 221 13.99 17.05 22.19
N HIS A 222 13.80 17.25 23.50
CA HIS A 222 14.05 16.22 24.52
C HIS A 222 13.22 14.96 24.27
N ALA A 223 11.94 15.13 23.97
CA ALA A 223 11.06 14.00 23.65
C ALA A 223 11.53 13.24 22.39
N ARG A 224 12.05 13.95 21.38
CA ARG A 224 12.62 13.32 20.17
C ARG A 224 13.90 12.56 20.47
N VAL A 225 14.78 13.12 21.29
CA VAL A 225 16.02 12.48 21.72
C VAL A 225 15.72 11.23 22.54
N ASP A 226 14.85 11.34 23.55
CA ASP A 226 14.44 10.20 24.38
C ASP A 226 13.81 9.09 23.54
N TYR A 227 12.94 9.44 22.59
CA TYR A 227 12.33 8.49 21.68
C TYR A 227 13.35 7.83 20.74
N THR A 228 14.30 8.59 20.22
CA THR A 228 15.39 8.07 19.38
C THR A 228 16.25 7.07 20.16
N VAL A 229 16.56 7.38 21.43
CA VAL A 229 17.30 6.49 22.33
C VAL A 229 16.50 5.21 22.61
N GLU A 230 15.19 5.31 22.85
CA GLU A 230 14.32 4.16 23.07
C GLU A 230 14.29 3.22 21.86
N VAL A 231 14.09 3.77 20.66
CA VAL A 231 14.06 2.97 19.42
C VAL A 231 15.43 2.37 19.11
N ALA A 232 16.52 3.11 19.33
CA ALA A 232 17.88 2.58 19.18
C ALA A 232 18.12 1.40 20.13
N ALA A 233 17.69 1.53 21.39
CA ALA A 233 17.77 0.44 22.37
C ALA A 233 16.95 -0.78 21.96
N LEU A 234 15.73 -0.59 21.46
CA LEU A 234 14.90 -1.68 20.95
C LEU A 234 15.63 -2.50 19.86
N LEU A 235 16.26 -1.81 18.89
CA LEU A 235 16.96 -2.46 17.80
C LEU A 235 18.24 -3.16 18.26
N VAL A 236 18.99 -2.56 19.20
CA VAL A 236 20.20 -3.15 19.79
C VAL A 236 19.87 -4.38 20.63
N ASP A 237 18.81 -4.32 21.44
CA ASP A 237 18.31 -5.46 22.22
C ASP A 237 17.86 -6.61 21.31
N ALA A 238 17.37 -6.29 20.10
CA ALA A 238 17.04 -7.27 19.07
C ALA A 238 18.27 -7.83 18.33
N GLY A 239 19.47 -7.27 18.57
CA GLY A 239 20.73 -7.75 18.00
C GLY A 239 21.31 -6.87 16.87
N ALA A 240 20.81 -5.65 16.67
CA ALA A 240 21.44 -4.71 15.75
C ALA A 240 22.88 -4.42 16.16
N ARG A 241 23.80 -4.44 15.18
CA ARG A 241 25.20 -4.06 15.39
C ARG A 241 25.37 -2.55 15.31
N THR A 242 26.08 -1.97 16.27
CA THR A 242 26.26 -0.51 16.38
C THR A 242 27.53 0.00 15.69
N ASP A 243 28.39 -0.91 15.25
CA ASP A 243 29.72 -0.64 14.70
C ASP A 243 29.82 -0.87 13.18
N VAL A 244 28.69 -1.05 12.50
CA VAL A 244 28.65 -1.30 11.05
C VAL A 244 28.81 0.02 10.31
N PRO A 245 29.86 0.22 9.51
CA PRO A 245 29.99 1.42 8.70
C PRO A 245 29.13 1.31 7.41
N ASP A 246 28.54 2.43 7.01
CA ASP A 246 27.93 2.59 5.71
C ASP A 246 28.97 2.84 4.59
N SER A 247 28.51 3.11 3.37
CA SER A 247 29.36 3.42 2.20
C SER A 247 30.18 4.71 2.34
N GLN A 248 29.82 5.60 3.27
CA GLN A 248 30.59 6.80 3.60
C GLN A 248 31.60 6.53 4.72
N GLY A 249 31.63 5.32 5.27
CA GLY A 249 32.48 4.94 6.39
C GLY A 249 31.96 5.44 7.74
N LEU A 250 30.70 5.88 7.81
CA LEU A 250 30.08 6.37 9.04
C LEU A 250 29.33 5.24 9.71
N VAL A 251 29.43 5.15 11.03
CA VAL A 251 28.64 4.23 11.86
C VAL A 251 27.39 4.94 12.38
N PRO A 252 26.38 4.23 12.92
CA PRO A 252 25.18 4.86 13.48
C PRO A 252 25.48 5.97 14.49
N ARG A 253 26.46 5.77 15.38
CA ARG A 253 26.86 6.77 16.38
C ARG A 253 27.25 8.12 15.77
N ASP A 254 27.96 8.12 14.64
CA ASP A 254 28.38 9.35 13.96
C ASP A 254 27.17 10.20 13.51
N TYR A 255 26.08 9.55 13.12
CA TYR A 255 24.83 10.24 12.77
C TYR A 255 24.13 10.82 13.99
N PHE A 256 24.13 10.10 15.11
CA PHE A 256 23.51 10.57 16.35
C PHE A 256 24.26 11.74 16.96
N GLU A 257 25.59 11.72 16.93
CA GLU A 257 26.42 12.86 17.34
C GLU A 257 26.08 14.12 16.53
N ARG A 258 26.04 14.01 15.19
CA ARG A 258 25.65 15.12 14.30
C ARG A 258 24.23 15.62 14.53
N TYR A 259 23.29 14.70 14.80
CA TYR A 259 21.92 15.05 15.11
C TYR A 259 21.86 15.93 16.37
N LEU A 260 22.52 15.52 17.45
CA LEU A 260 22.56 16.29 18.69
C LEU A 260 23.33 17.60 18.54
N GLU A 261 24.42 17.63 17.78
CA GLU A 261 25.13 18.88 17.45
C GLU A 261 24.21 19.92 16.83
N GLY A 262 23.37 19.51 15.85
CA GLY A 262 22.37 20.40 15.25
C GLY A 262 21.38 20.97 16.28
N LEU A 263 20.89 20.15 17.21
CA LEU A 263 19.98 20.61 18.26
C LEU A 263 20.65 21.62 19.23
N VAL A 264 21.95 21.45 19.50
CA VAL A 264 22.72 22.40 20.33
C VAL A 264 22.93 23.72 19.59
N GLU A 265 23.26 23.67 18.30
CA GLU A 265 23.42 24.86 17.45
C GLU A 265 22.13 25.68 17.35
N ASP A 266 20.99 24.99 17.24
CA ASP A 266 19.66 25.60 17.22
C ASP A 266 19.18 26.08 18.61
N GLY A 267 19.93 25.75 19.68
CA GLY A 267 19.61 26.11 21.05
C GLY A 267 18.41 25.34 21.63
N GLU A 268 18.05 24.21 21.04
CA GLU A 268 16.95 23.35 21.52
C GLU A 268 17.37 22.50 22.73
N ILE A 269 18.64 22.13 22.81
CA ILE A 269 19.27 21.46 23.96
C ILE A 269 20.63 22.10 24.29
N SER A 270 21.11 21.89 25.50
CA SER A 270 22.43 22.31 25.97
C SER A 270 23.51 21.26 25.69
N ALA A 271 24.79 21.69 25.74
CA ALA A 271 25.93 20.77 25.60
C ALA A 271 26.02 19.71 26.72
N GLU A 272 25.46 20.00 27.91
CA GLU A 272 25.36 19.03 29.01
C GLU A 272 24.33 17.95 28.67
N GLU A 273 23.16 18.35 28.17
CA GLU A 273 22.11 17.42 27.72
C GLU A 273 22.54 16.58 26.52
N GLN A 274 23.29 17.15 25.57
CA GLN A 274 23.94 16.40 24.50
C GLN A 274 24.84 15.29 25.07
N SER A 275 25.70 15.64 26.02
CA SER A 275 26.62 14.69 26.66
C SER A 275 25.86 13.59 27.41
N GLU A 276 24.76 13.94 28.08
CA GLU A 276 23.88 12.97 28.74
C GLU A 276 23.25 12.00 27.73
N ALA A 277 22.68 12.52 26.64
CA ALA A 277 22.07 11.71 25.59
C ALA A 277 23.05 10.73 24.94
N LEU A 278 24.29 11.16 24.66
CA LEU A 278 25.35 10.31 24.12
C LEU A 278 25.77 9.17 25.05
N ASN A 279 25.62 9.34 26.37
CA ASN A 279 25.92 8.29 27.34
C ASN A 279 24.74 7.32 27.55
N ARG A 280 23.52 7.75 27.22
CA ARG A 280 22.30 6.94 27.35
C ARG A 280 22.02 6.10 26.12
N VAL A 281 22.43 6.56 24.94
CA VAL A 281 22.20 5.82 23.69
C VAL A 281 23.12 4.59 23.62
N PRO A 282 22.61 3.40 23.29
CA PRO A 282 23.42 2.20 23.18
C PRO A 282 24.08 2.10 21.79
N LEU A 283 24.88 3.09 21.39
CA LEU A 283 25.60 3.13 20.10
C LEU A 283 27.13 3.17 20.25
#